data_AF-A0A2V8UNP9-F1
#
_entry.id   AF-A0A2V8UNP9-F1
#
_cell.length_a   1.000
_cell.length_b   1.000
_cell.length_c   1.000
_cell.angle_alpha   90.00
_cell.angle_beta   90.00
_cell.angle_gamma   90.00
#
_symmetry.space_group_name_H-M   'P 1'
#
loop_
_entity.id
_entity.type
_entity.pdbx_description
1 polymer ?
#
loop_
_entity_poly.entity_id
_entity_poly.type
_entity_poly.pdbx_seq_one_letter_code
_entity_poly.pdbx_strand_id
1 'polypeptide(L)'
;MLVAFALSLGTAHASDWVAVYALVDKIILEPDADKPEQIQIWGVFATAKPDDRNLYDVPRRGYLYFKLPQEKKDLARNEWSDFKGIAGKRKVVGFGNRYTMKLTVRKADEKPKAPDVYDVELGVVKDRSDTDYPPVKSLLEFSYR
;
A
#
# COMPACT_ATOMS: atom_id res chain seq x y z
N MET A 1 13.86 -22.78 -45.82
CA MET A 1 14.32 -22.79 -44.43
C MET A 1 13.57 -21.68 -43.70
N LEU A 2 12.55 -22.04 -42.91
CA LEU A 2 11.71 -21.07 -42.19
C LEU A 2 12.29 -20.90 -40.78
N VAL A 3 12.78 -19.71 -40.46
CA VAL A 3 13.25 -19.36 -39.11
C VAL A 3 12.04 -18.84 -38.33
N ALA A 4 11.56 -19.61 -37.37
CA ALA A 4 10.52 -19.18 -36.44
C ALA A 4 11.17 -18.33 -35.33
N PHE A 5 10.84 -17.05 -35.28
CA PHE A 5 11.10 -16.21 -34.12
C PHE A 5 10.12 -16.59 -33.01
N ALA A 6 10.59 -17.34 -32.02
CA ALA A 6 9.87 -17.51 -30.77
C ALA A 6 9.91 -16.18 -30.00
N LEU A 7 8.83 -15.41 -30.09
CA LEU A 7 8.59 -14.27 -29.21
C LEU A 7 8.31 -14.83 -27.81
N SER A 8 9.33 -14.85 -26.97
CA SER A 8 9.15 -15.01 -25.52
C SER A 8 8.27 -13.87 -25.05
N LEU A 9 6.99 -14.16 -24.74
CA LEU A 9 6.14 -13.29 -23.92
C LEU A 9 6.72 -13.27 -22.50
N GLY A 10 7.86 -12.60 -22.32
CA GLY A 10 8.22 -12.10 -21.01
C GLY A 10 7.16 -11.08 -20.64
N THR A 11 6.40 -11.35 -19.58
CA THR A 11 5.54 -10.35 -18.97
C THR A 11 6.41 -9.15 -18.62
N ALA A 12 6.36 -8.12 -19.46
CA ALA A 12 7.01 -6.86 -19.19
C ALA A 12 6.35 -6.28 -17.95
N HIS A 13 6.96 -6.48 -16.78
CA HIS A 13 6.56 -5.80 -15.58
C HIS A 13 6.86 -4.31 -15.81
N ALA A 14 5.82 -3.53 -16.11
CA ALA A 14 5.89 -2.08 -16.03
C ALA A 14 6.50 -1.72 -14.66
N SER A 15 7.41 -0.73 -14.64
CA SER A 15 8.14 -0.38 -13.41
C SER A 15 7.16 -0.16 -12.26
N ASP A 16 7.23 -1.01 -11.23
CA ASP A 16 6.32 -0.89 -10.10
C ASP A 16 6.87 0.16 -9.13
N TRP A 17 6.25 1.34 -9.14
CA TRP A 17 6.60 2.46 -8.27
C TRP A 17 5.82 2.42 -6.95
N VAL A 18 4.92 1.46 -6.74
CA VAL A 18 4.10 1.36 -5.52
C VAL A 18 4.97 1.09 -4.28
N ALA A 19 4.79 1.87 -3.22
CA ALA A 19 5.49 1.67 -1.94
C ALA A 19 4.89 0.54 -1.12
N VAL A 20 3.57 0.42 -1.14
CA VAL A 20 2.83 -0.52 -0.29
C VAL A 20 1.71 -1.17 -1.06
N TYR A 21 1.64 -2.50 -1.00
CA TYR A 21 0.39 -3.22 -1.21
C TYR A 21 -0.21 -3.60 0.13
N ALA A 22 -1.52 -3.46 0.26
CA ALA A 22 -2.21 -3.71 1.52
C ALA A 22 -3.57 -4.41 1.34
N LEU A 23 -3.88 -5.29 2.29
CA LEU A 23 -5.25 -5.63 2.65
C LEU A 23 -5.65 -4.75 3.84
N VAL A 24 -6.56 -3.83 3.62
CA VAL A 24 -6.99 -2.86 4.63
C VAL A 24 -8.16 -3.43 5.44
N ASP A 25 -7.94 -3.62 6.74
CA ASP A 25 -8.94 -4.14 7.67
C ASP A 25 -9.77 -3.00 8.28
N LYS A 26 -9.11 -1.92 8.72
CA LYS A 26 -9.74 -0.81 9.45
C LYS A 26 -8.97 0.49 9.25
N ILE A 27 -9.70 1.61 9.23
CA ILE A 27 -9.15 2.96 9.25
C ILE A 27 -9.54 3.67 10.55
N ILE A 28 -8.59 4.39 11.15
CA ILE A 28 -8.84 5.36 12.23
C ILE A 28 -8.41 6.73 11.72
N LEU A 29 -9.30 7.71 11.84
CA LEU A 29 -9.07 9.10 11.47
C LEU A 29 -9.03 9.94 12.75
N GLU A 30 -7.99 10.75 12.89
CA GLU A 30 -7.73 11.54 14.09
C GLU A 30 -7.58 13.03 13.75
N PRO A 31 -8.11 13.95 14.57
CA PRO A 31 -8.86 13.68 15.81
C PRO A 31 -10.26 13.08 15.54
N ASP A 32 -10.79 13.29 14.34
CA ASP A 32 -12.08 12.78 13.89
C ASP A 32 -12.11 12.60 12.36
N ALA A 33 -13.25 12.16 11.84
CA ALA A 33 -13.45 11.90 10.42
C ALA A 33 -13.77 13.15 9.58
N ASP A 34 -14.13 14.27 10.21
CA ASP A 34 -14.54 15.49 9.51
C ASP A 34 -13.32 16.28 9.05
N LYS A 35 -12.31 16.41 9.93
CA LYS A 35 -11.04 17.10 9.63
C LYS A 35 -9.84 16.30 10.11
N PRO A 36 -9.58 15.12 9.53
CA PRO A 36 -8.46 14.31 9.96
C PRO A 36 -7.14 15.02 9.66
N GLU A 37 -6.24 14.96 10.63
CA GLU A 37 -4.84 15.37 10.55
C GLU A 37 -3.90 14.16 10.58
N GLN A 38 -4.38 13.03 11.10
CA GLN A 38 -3.65 11.77 11.18
C GLN A 38 -4.55 10.60 10.78
N ILE A 39 -3.93 9.55 10.24
CA ILE A 39 -4.60 8.31 9.85
C ILE A 39 -3.82 7.11 10.38
N GLN A 40 -4.55 6.16 10.96
CA GLN A 40 -4.04 4.80 11.14
C GLN A 40 -4.68 3.88 10.11
N ILE A 41 -3.84 3.22 9.32
CA ILE A 41 -4.27 2.20 8.36
C ILE A 41 -3.92 0.84 8.97
N TRP A 42 -4.93 0.09 9.40
CA TRP A 42 -4.76 -1.24 9.98
C TRP A 42 -4.97 -2.31 8.92
N GLY A 43 -4.11 -3.33 8.90
CA GLY A 43 -4.19 -4.34 7.87
C GLY A 43 -3.00 -5.29 7.82
N VAL A 44 -2.80 -5.86 6.63
CA VAL A 44 -1.64 -6.65 6.25
C VAL A 44 -0.94 -5.93 5.10
N PHE A 45 0.38 -5.77 5.20
CA PHE A 45 1.17 -4.94 4.29
C PHE A 45 2.32 -5.73 3.69
N ALA A 46 2.48 -5.65 2.37
CA ALA A 46 3.70 -5.97 1.66
C ALA A 46 4.37 -4.66 1.25
N THR A 47 5.54 -4.37 1.81
CA THR A 47 6.25 -3.09 1.66
C THR A 47 7.38 -3.21 0.66
N ALA A 48 7.50 -2.26 -0.26
CA ALA A 48 8.55 -2.24 -1.25
C ALA A 48 9.93 -2.25 -0.57
N LYS A 49 10.83 -3.12 -1.07
CA LYS A 49 12.21 -3.10 -0.62
C LYS A 49 12.94 -1.91 -1.24
N PRO A 50 13.74 -1.15 -0.45
CA PRO A 50 14.47 0.01 -0.94
C PRO A 50 15.65 -0.36 -1.85
N ASP A 51 16.19 -1.57 -1.73
CA ASP A 51 17.37 -2.07 -2.43
C ASP A 51 17.05 -2.88 -3.71
N ASP A 52 15.80 -3.30 -3.91
CA ASP A 52 15.40 -4.07 -5.08
C ASP A 52 14.05 -3.58 -5.66
N ARG A 53 14.09 -3.14 -6.92
CA ARG A 53 12.96 -2.55 -7.66
C ARG A 53 11.82 -3.51 -7.95
N ASN A 54 11.98 -4.81 -7.74
CA ASN A 54 10.93 -5.80 -7.99
C ASN A 54 10.51 -6.56 -6.73
N LEU A 55 11.19 -6.34 -5.60
CA LEU A 55 10.89 -7.06 -4.37
C LEU A 55 10.08 -6.23 -3.38
N TYR A 56 9.23 -6.96 -2.69
CA TYR A 56 8.47 -6.53 -1.53
C TYR A 56 8.86 -7.42 -0.35
N ASP A 57 8.78 -6.88 0.85
CA ASP A 57 8.82 -7.68 2.06
C ASP A 57 7.64 -8.65 2.10
N VAL A 58 7.85 -9.76 2.80
CA VAL A 58 6.76 -10.69 3.10
C VAL A 58 5.62 -9.95 3.82
N PRO A 59 4.36 -10.33 3.57
CA PRO A 59 3.22 -9.70 4.23
C PRO A 59 3.34 -9.68 5.75
N ARG A 60 3.12 -8.51 6.35
CA ARG A 60 3.13 -8.31 7.81
C ARG A 60 1.84 -7.65 8.28
N ARG A 61 1.25 -8.20 9.33
CA ARG A 61 0.08 -7.63 10.01
C ARG A 61 0.50 -6.52 10.97
N GLY A 62 -0.28 -5.45 11.02
CA GLY A 62 -0.01 -4.33 11.92
C GLY A 62 -0.83 -3.10 11.54
N TYR A 63 -0.24 -1.94 11.73
CA TYR A 63 -0.77 -0.68 11.22
C TYR A 63 0.32 0.26 10.72
N LEU A 64 -0.04 1.11 9.77
CA LEU A 64 0.72 2.29 9.38
C LEU A 64 0.09 3.51 10.07
N TYR A 65 0.93 4.47 10.46
CA TYR A 65 0.47 5.69 11.10
C TYR A 65 1.07 6.91 10.44
N PHE A 66 0.21 7.75 9.88
CA PHE A 66 0.63 8.92 9.13
C PHE A 66 -0.01 10.20 9.66
N LYS A 67 0.70 11.31 9.48
CA LYS A 67 0.19 12.67 9.59
C LYS A 67 0.08 13.30 8.21
N LEU A 68 -0.74 14.34 8.11
CA LEU A 68 -0.87 15.11 6.88
C LEU A 68 0.49 15.63 6.38
N PRO A 69 0.70 15.64 5.06
CA PRO A 69 1.81 16.36 4.47
C PRO A 69 1.62 17.88 4.63
N GLN A 70 2.71 18.64 4.51
CA GLN A 70 2.62 20.11 4.52
C GLN A 70 1.87 20.62 3.27
N GLU A 71 2.10 19.98 2.14
CA GLU A 71 1.46 20.25 0.86
C GLU A 71 0.40 19.19 0.56
N LYS A 72 -0.50 19.44 -0.41
CA LYS A 72 -1.50 18.45 -0.89
C LYS A 72 -2.42 17.87 0.19
N LYS A 73 -2.67 18.59 1.29
CA LYS A 73 -3.50 18.13 2.42
C LYS A 73 -4.89 17.64 2.00
N ASP A 74 -5.55 18.37 1.10
CA ASP A 74 -6.90 18.01 0.67
C ASP A 74 -6.91 16.73 -0.17
N LEU A 75 -5.88 16.53 -1.01
CA LEU A 75 -5.72 15.29 -1.76
C LEU A 75 -5.41 14.11 -0.83
N ALA A 76 -4.56 14.30 0.18
CA ALA A 76 -4.32 13.28 1.21
C ALA A 76 -5.62 12.89 1.94
N ARG A 77 -6.46 13.87 2.32
CA ARG A 77 -7.76 13.57 2.95
C ARG A 77 -8.72 12.84 2.02
N ASN A 78 -8.71 13.15 0.73
CA ASN A 78 -9.51 12.41 -0.26
C ASN A 78 -9.07 10.94 -0.36
N GLU A 79 -7.76 10.68 -0.38
CA GLU A 79 -7.23 9.32 -0.36
C GLU A 79 -7.54 8.59 0.95
N TRP A 80 -7.53 9.30 2.08
CA TRP A 80 -7.92 8.74 3.37
C TRP A 80 -9.41 8.36 3.41
N SER A 81 -10.26 9.14 2.74
CA SER A 81 -11.67 8.79 2.51
C SER A 81 -11.80 7.54 1.64
N ASP A 82 -10.98 7.42 0.60
CA ASP A 82 -10.94 6.23 -0.25
C ASP A 82 -10.55 4.97 0.52
N PHE A 83 -9.55 5.04 1.40
CA PHE A 83 -9.20 3.94 2.29
C PHE A 83 -10.38 3.53 3.19
N LYS A 84 -11.09 4.51 3.77
CA LYS A 84 -12.28 4.24 4.59
C LYS A 84 -13.35 3.50 3.78
N GLY A 85 -13.51 3.85 2.51
CA GLY A 85 -14.41 3.17 1.58
C GLY A 85 -13.98 1.75 1.19
N ILE A 86 -12.72 1.36 1.39
CA ILE A 86 -12.18 0.04 1.01
C ILE A 86 -12.00 -0.89 2.22
N ALA A 87 -11.84 -0.34 3.42
CA ALA A 87 -11.62 -1.08 4.64
C ALA A 87 -12.63 -2.23 4.83
N GLY A 88 -12.12 -3.42 5.17
CA GLY A 88 -12.93 -4.62 5.42
C GLY A 88 -13.45 -5.34 4.17
N LYS A 89 -13.20 -4.81 2.96
CA LYS A 89 -13.68 -5.43 1.70
C LYS A 89 -12.77 -6.53 1.15
N ARG A 90 -11.66 -6.83 1.83
CA ARG A 90 -10.63 -7.81 1.42
C ARG A 90 -10.16 -7.60 -0.03
N LYS A 91 -9.99 -6.33 -0.43
CA LYS A 91 -9.38 -5.94 -1.71
C LYS A 91 -7.94 -5.49 -1.49
N VAL A 92 -7.04 -5.91 -2.38
CA VAL A 92 -5.66 -5.42 -2.37
C VAL A 92 -5.62 -4.03 -2.99
N VAL A 93 -5.03 -3.08 -2.27
CA VAL A 93 -4.77 -1.71 -2.72
C VAL A 93 -3.27 -1.47 -2.78
N GLY A 94 -2.83 -0.69 -3.78
CA GLY A 94 -1.48 -0.16 -3.86
C GLY A 94 -1.47 1.33 -3.54
N PHE A 95 -0.47 1.85 -2.83
CA PHE A 95 -0.34 3.29 -2.60
C PHE A 95 1.09 3.70 -2.26
N GLY A 96 1.32 5.01 -2.35
CA GLY A 96 2.60 5.65 -2.07
C GLY A 96 3.65 5.33 -3.12
N ASN A 97 4.68 6.18 -3.21
CA ASN A 97 5.80 5.98 -4.12
C ASN A 97 6.99 5.36 -3.39
N ARG A 98 7.48 4.21 -3.85
CA ARG A 98 8.54 3.45 -3.17
C ARG A 98 9.86 4.19 -3.02
N TYR A 99 10.11 5.20 -3.85
CA TYR A 99 11.35 5.96 -3.82
C TYR A 99 11.32 7.08 -2.76
N THR A 100 10.14 7.63 -2.48
CA THR A 100 9.95 8.81 -1.63
C THR A 100 9.28 8.47 -0.31
N MET A 101 8.33 7.52 -0.30
CA MET A 101 7.56 7.18 0.87
C MET A 101 8.43 6.48 1.91
N LYS A 102 8.56 7.13 3.07
CA LYS A 102 9.12 6.52 4.28
C LYS A 102 7.97 6.12 5.19
N LEU A 103 8.01 4.87 5.66
CA LEU A 103 6.94 4.32 6.48
C LEU A 103 7.46 3.26 7.43
N THR A 104 6.69 3.03 8.48
CA THR A 104 6.92 1.95 9.44
C THR A 104 5.65 1.13 9.62
N VAL A 105 5.73 -0.18 9.35
CA VAL A 105 4.70 -1.14 9.76
C VAL A 105 4.86 -1.40 11.27
N ARG A 106 3.97 -0.80 12.06
CA ARG A 106 3.93 -0.89 13.51
C ARG A 106 3.16 -2.15 13.93
N LYS A 107 3.56 -2.77 15.05
CA LYS A 107 2.85 -3.95 15.57
C LYS A 107 1.48 -3.56 16.12
N ALA A 108 0.53 -4.49 16.14
CA ALA A 108 -0.84 -4.20 16.58
C ALA A 108 -0.96 -3.73 18.05
N ASP A 109 -0.02 -4.11 18.90
CA ASP A 109 0.05 -3.74 20.32
C ASP A 109 0.88 -2.46 20.58
N GLU A 110 1.56 -1.94 19.56
CA GLU A 110 2.33 -0.70 19.67
C GLU A 110 1.39 0.50 19.75
N LYS A 111 1.60 1.39 20.73
CA LYS A 111 0.82 2.62 20.85
C LYS A 111 1.14 3.59 19.69
N PRO A 112 0.13 4.19 19.02
CA PRO A 112 0.35 5.19 17.98
C PRO A 112 1.14 6.38 18.52
N LYS A 113 2.35 6.57 17.99
CA LYS A 113 3.23 7.72 18.28
C LYS A 113 4.14 7.96 17.09
N ALA A 114 4.67 9.18 17.00
CA ALA A 114 5.61 9.58 15.94
C ALA A 114 5.12 9.16 14.53
N PRO A 115 4.01 9.75 14.04
CA PRO A 115 3.47 9.41 12.73
C PRO A 115 4.46 9.76 11.62
N ASP A 116 4.52 8.90 10.60
CA ASP A 116 5.24 9.15 9.36
C ASP A 116 4.52 10.25 8.55
N VAL A 117 5.20 10.92 7.61
CA VAL A 117 4.52 11.89 6.73
C VAL A 117 3.84 11.13 5.60
N TYR A 118 2.54 11.37 5.39
CA TYR A 118 1.82 10.74 4.28
C TYR A 118 2.32 11.26 2.94
N ASP A 119 2.54 10.35 1.98
CA ASP A 119 2.96 10.67 0.62
C ASP A 119 1.81 10.41 -0.36
N VAL A 120 1.49 11.44 -1.16
CA VAL A 120 0.33 11.51 -2.06
C VAL A 120 0.74 11.27 -3.52
N GLU A 121 2.02 11.04 -3.82
CA GLU A 121 2.55 11.13 -5.20
C GLU A 121 1.87 10.20 -6.22
N LEU A 122 1.64 8.93 -5.87
CA LEU A 122 1.04 7.96 -6.79
C LEU A 122 -0.47 7.80 -6.62
N GLY A 123 -1.03 8.38 -5.58
CA GLY A 123 -2.40 8.10 -5.16
C GLY A 123 -2.63 6.67 -4.68
N VAL A 124 -3.91 6.35 -4.46
CA VAL A 124 -4.36 4.99 -4.12
C VAL A 124 -4.76 4.26 -5.40
N VAL A 125 -3.94 3.28 -5.80
CA VAL A 125 -4.27 2.30 -6.84
C VAL A 125 -5.25 1.30 -6.27
N LYS A 126 -6.53 1.50 -6.59
CA LYS A 126 -7.63 0.64 -6.13
C LYS A 126 -7.68 -0.64 -6.97
N ASP A 127 -8.09 -1.73 -6.32
CA ASP A 127 -8.59 -2.93 -6.98
C ASP A 127 -7.60 -3.55 -7.98
N ARG A 128 -6.37 -3.85 -7.51
CA ARG A 128 -5.40 -4.62 -8.30
C ARG A 128 -5.96 -6.03 -8.51
N SER A 129 -6.53 -6.25 -9.69
CA SER A 129 -7.12 -7.51 -10.12
C SER A 129 -6.10 -8.52 -10.65
N ASP A 130 -4.84 -8.12 -10.80
CA ASP A 130 -3.74 -9.02 -11.14
C ASP A 130 -3.32 -9.82 -9.90
N THR A 131 -4.01 -10.93 -9.68
CA THR A 131 -3.81 -11.82 -8.54
C THR A 131 -2.55 -12.67 -8.65
N ASP A 132 -1.90 -12.72 -9.81
CA ASP A 132 -0.67 -13.49 -10.02
C ASP A 132 0.59 -12.66 -9.72
N TYR A 133 0.46 -11.34 -9.62
CA TYR A 133 1.58 -10.48 -9.23
C TYR A 133 2.06 -10.80 -7.79
N PRO A 134 3.35 -11.13 -7.55
CA PRO A 134 3.81 -11.70 -6.28
C PRO A 134 3.41 -10.96 -4.99
N PRO A 135 3.51 -9.62 -4.86
CA PRO A 135 3.07 -8.95 -3.63
C PRO A 135 1.54 -9.00 -3.45
N VAL A 136 0.77 -8.99 -4.53
CA VAL A 136 -0.71 -9.12 -4.48
C VAL A 136 -1.09 -10.54 -4.09
N LYS A 137 -0.48 -11.54 -4.75
CA LYS A 137 -0.70 -12.95 -4.47
C LYS A 137 -0.40 -13.31 -3.01
N SER A 138 0.77 -12.90 -2.52
CA SER A 138 1.20 -13.21 -1.15
C SER A 138 0.27 -12.60 -0.08
N LEU A 139 -0.30 -11.42 -0.35
CA LEU A 139 -1.33 -10.83 0.52
C LEU A 139 -2.62 -11.64 0.52
N LEU A 140 -3.09 -12.08 -0.64
CA LEU A 140 -4.33 -12.88 -0.76
C LEU A 140 -4.18 -14.26 -0.10
N GLU A 141 -2.99 -14.85 -0.20
CA GLU A 141 -2.62 -16.13 0.43
C GLU A 141 -2.30 -16.01 1.92
N PHE A 142 -2.14 -14.79 2.45
CA PHE A 142 -1.91 -14.58 3.87
C PHE A 142 -3.14 -15.00 4.69
N SER A 143 -3.16 -16.25 5.13
CA SER A 143 -4.19 -16.79 5.99
C SER A 143 -4.05 -16.20 7.40
N TYR A 144 -5.18 -15.89 8.04
CA TYR A 144 -5.25 -15.61 9.48
C TYR A 144 -4.75 -16.83 10.26
N ARG A 145 -3.44 -16.94 10.47
CA ARG A 145 -2.88 -17.78 11.54
C ARG A 145 -2.88 -16.96 12.82
#